data_AF-A0A0D6LM37-F1
#
_entry.id   AF-A0A0D6LM37-F1
#
_cell.length_a   1.000
_cell.length_b   1.000
_cell.length_c   1.000
_cell.angle_alpha   90.00
_cell.angle_beta   90.00
_cell.angle_gamma   90.00
#
_symmetry.space_group_name_H-M   'P 1'
#
loop_
_entity.id
_entity.type
_entity.pdbx_description
1 polymer ?
#
loop_
_entity_poly.entity_id
_entity_poly.type
_entity_poly.pdbx_seq_one_letter_code
_entity_poly.pdbx_strand_id
1 'polypeptide(L)'
;MVALGQGEVAALIFAVFYLIFKLHSLILASILLCVFAALALSYLAYGKTYWRRQGVPGPVPHIFTGNAREYEKGLHTLDERWVPEYGKTYGMFLMSTPELVSTDLDILRQVLVKDFDHFTDRTMIPIFNECSRICTKILDEYEANGKPVPIRDVIIRLTLDMTSKCAFGYDFNVQHNPSSPFIQFAKKFSEFDLRAPEVTFIILFPNIAAAFQKITGVSVLNNAANKFFLNTLENLFEDRRKGNDLKYNDFFQILLDSLVEDDEGRVKDHEIEFELHNTSKGLTKGDILGQTEVTYEMLNELKYTEQCIAETLRMYPPVVRTNRLCTSDVTINGIEMRTGCIFTLPVRAIHYSEEFYPSPEVFDPERWTTEARSSRDPLTYVPFGYGPRNCIGMRVAQMQMKVALAHILRRYELRPGEVLDLPLRINTVGSMRTVDELSVILTRT
;
A
#
# COMPACT_ATOMS: atom_id res chain seq x y z
N MET A 1 50.55 44.47 53.41
CA MET A 1 50.60 43.23 52.63
C MET A 1 49.79 42.20 53.39
N VAL A 2 48.54 41.96 52.98
CA VAL A 2 47.67 40.99 53.67
C VAL A 2 48.13 39.61 53.26
N ALA A 3 48.73 38.87 54.19
CA ALA A 3 49.16 37.50 53.98
C ALA A 3 47.91 36.62 53.89
N LEU A 4 47.70 35.99 52.73
CA LEU A 4 46.63 35.00 52.54
C LEU A 4 46.74 33.90 53.61
N GLY A 5 45.63 33.60 54.28
CA GLY A 5 45.59 32.53 55.28
C GLY A 5 45.85 31.16 54.64
N GLN A 6 46.43 30.21 55.38
CA GLN A 6 46.76 28.87 54.85
C GLN A 6 45.57 28.17 54.17
N GLY A 7 44.33 28.43 54.62
CA GLY A 7 43.11 27.92 53.99
C GLY A 7 42.75 28.57 52.65
N GLU A 8 43.06 29.86 52.46
CA GLU A 8 42.82 30.58 51.20
C GLU A 8 43.81 30.15 50.12
N VAL A 9 45.06 29.88 50.50
CA VAL A 9 46.09 29.32 49.61
C VAL A 9 45.70 27.91 49.15
N ALA A 10 45.20 27.06 50.05
CA ALA A 10 44.73 25.72 49.70
C ALA A 10 43.51 25.76 48.76
N ALA A 11 42.56 26.66 49.00
CA ALA A 11 41.41 26.87 48.12
C ALA A 11 41.81 27.36 46.72
N LEU A 12 42.79 28.28 46.64
CA LEU A 12 43.32 28.77 45.37
C LEU A 12 44.03 27.65 44.58
N ILE A 13 44.83 26.83 45.26
CA ILE A 13 45.51 25.67 44.66
C ILE A 13 44.47 24.69 44.12
N PHE A 14 43.44 24.35 44.91
CA PHE A 14 42.38 23.44 44.47
C PHE A 14 41.59 24.00 43.28
N ALA A 15 41.28 25.30 43.29
CA ALA A 15 40.62 25.97 42.18
C ALA A 15 41.47 25.94 40.89
N VAL A 16 42.79 26.17 41.00
CA VAL A 16 43.73 26.09 39.87
C VAL A 16 43.83 24.65 39.35
N PHE A 17 43.97 23.64 40.21
CA PHE A 17 43.97 22.23 39.80
C PHE A 17 42.66 21.82 39.13
N TYR A 18 41.52 22.25 39.66
CA TYR A 18 40.21 22.01 39.05
C TYR A 18 40.10 22.68 37.68
N LEU A 19 40.59 23.91 37.53
CA LEU A 19 40.59 24.63 36.25
C LEU A 19 41.48 23.92 35.21
N ILE A 20 42.67 23.47 35.62
CA ILE A 20 43.60 22.73 34.76
C ILE A 20 43.00 21.39 34.33
N PHE A 21 42.35 20.66 35.24
CA PHE A 21 41.66 19.40 34.96
C PHE A 21 40.45 19.58 34.02
N LYS A 22 39.64 20.62 34.23
CA LYS A 22 38.56 20.99 33.30
C LYS A 22 39.09 21.37 31.92
N LEU A 23 40.18 22.14 31.85
CA LEU A 23 40.79 22.53 30.59
C LEU A 23 41.35 21.31 29.83
N HIS A 24 42.01 20.38 30.52
CA HIS A 24 42.49 19.13 29.92
C HIS A 24 41.34 18.24 29.41
N SER A 25 40.26 18.11 30.18
CA SER A 25 39.09 17.32 29.76
C SER A 25 38.35 17.96 28.58
N LEU A 26 38.24 19.30 28.52
CA LEU A 26 37.72 20.04 27.37
C LEU A 26 38.58 19.85 26.11
N ILE A 27 39.91 19.93 26.24
CA ILE A 27 40.85 19.70 25.13
C ILE A 27 40.73 18.26 24.63
N LEU A 28 40.71 17.27 25.54
CA LEU A 28 40.56 15.86 25.18
C LEU A 28 39.22 15.59 24.47
N ALA A 29 38.12 16.14 24.99
CA ALA A 29 36.80 16.02 24.35
C ALA A 29 36.78 16.66 22.96
N SER A 30 37.44 17.81 22.78
CA SER A 30 37.55 18.49 21.49
C SER A 30 38.37 17.68 20.49
N ILE A 31 39.48 17.08 20.93
CA ILE A 31 40.31 16.19 20.10
C ILE A 31 39.50 14.95 19.68
N LEU A 32 38.80 14.31 20.62
CA LEU A 32 37.96 13.14 20.33
C LEU A 32 36.83 13.48 19.35
N LEU A 33 36.20 14.65 19.50
CA LEU A 33 35.18 15.13 18.56
C LEU A 33 35.76 15.36 17.16
N CYS A 34 36.94 15.98 17.05
CA CYS A 34 37.64 16.17 15.78
C CYS A 34 38.03 14.84 15.13
N VAL A 35 38.52 13.88 15.91
CA VAL A 35 38.85 12.52 15.42
C VAL A 35 37.59 11.81 14.95
N PHE A 36 36.50 11.86 15.72
CA PHE A 36 35.21 11.28 15.33
C PHE A 36 34.65 11.92 14.05
N ALA A 37 34.70 13.24 13.95
CA ALA A 37 34.29 13.98 12.75
C ALA A 37 35.16 13.61 11.54
N ALA A 38 36.48 13.49 11.70
CA ALA A 38 37.39 13.09 10.63
C ALA A 38 37.13 11.64 10.18
N LEU A 39 36.87 10.72 11.11
CA LEU A 39 36.49 9.34 10.80
C LEU A 39 35.13 9.28 10.10
N ALA A 40 34.15 10.05 10.55
CA ALA A 40 32.83 10.13 9.92
C ALA A 40 32.92 10.70 8.50
N LEU A 41 33.69 11.78 8.28
CA LEU A 41 33.94 12.34 6.94
C LEU A 41 34.69 11.36 6.03
N SER A 42 35.67 10.64 6.57
CA SER A 42 36.40 9.61 5.83
C SER A 42 35.50 8.45 5.44
N TYR A 43 34.61 8.01 6.33
CA TYR A 43 33.63 6.97 6.05
C TYR A 43 32.63 7.41 4.96
N LEU A 44 32.09 8.62 5.07
CA LEU A 44 31.19 9.19 4.05
C LEU A 44 31.89 9.30 2.69
N ALA A 45 33.10 9.86 2.66
CA ALA A 45 33.90 9.98 1.44
C ALA A 45 34.24 8.59 0.84
N TYR A 46 34.56 7.61 1.68
CA TYR A 46 34.80 6.23 1.23
C TYR A 46 33.55 5.62 0.59
N GLY A 47 32.36 5.86 1.15
CA GLY A 47 31.08 5.44 0.57
C GLY A 47 30.89 5.96 -0.86
N LYS A 48 31.23 7.24 -1.10
CA LYS A 48 31.10 7.89 -2.41
C LYS A 48 32.04 7.36 -3.50
N THR A 49 33.01 6.51 -3.14
CA THR A 49 33.89 5.88 -4.13
C THR A 49 33.36 4.54 -4.65
N TYR A 50 32.19 4.08 -4.19
CA TYR A 50 31.62 2.77 -4.55
C TYR A 50 31.61 2.50 -6.06
N TRP A 51 30.98 3.36 -6.88
CA TRP A 51 30.92 3.17 -8.33
C TRP A 51 32.28 3.21 -9.01
N ARG A 52 33.16 4.12 -8.57
CA ARG A 52 34.54 4.18 -9.04
C ARG A 52 35.31 2.88 -8.78
N ARG A 53 35.07 2.23 -7.63
CA ARG A 53 35.66 0.92 -7.30
C ARG A 53 35.09 -0.23 -8.13
N GLN A 54 33.84 -0.12 -8.57
CA GLN A 54 33.19 -1.07 -9.46
C GLN A 54 33.51 -0.82 -10.95
N GLY A 55 34.28 0.22 -11.27
CA GLY A 55 34.61 0.59 -12.65
C GLY A 55 33.45 1.23 -13.42
N VAL A 56 32.38 1.66 -12.73
CA VAL A 56 31.23 2.32 -13.35
C VAL A 56 31.51 3.82 -13.45
N PRO A 57 31.42 4.43 -14.66
CA PRO A 57 31.62 5.86 -14.86
C PRO A 57 30.47 6.66 -14.24
N GLY A 58 30.67 7.95 -13.95
CA GLY A 58 29.60 8.80 -13.45
C GLY A 58 30.06 10.13 -12.87
N PRO A 59 29.11 11.03 -12.58
CA PRO A 59 29.39 12.37 -12.08
C PRO A 59 29.99 12.33 -10.67
N VAL A 60 30.86 13.30 -10.37
CA VAL A 60 31.50 13.38 -9.04
C VAL A 60 30.46 13.74 -7.98
N PRO A 61 30.21 12.88 -6.97
CA PRO A 61 29.20 13.15 -5.96
C PRO A 61 29.72 14.12 -4.89
N HIS A 62 28.83 14.99 -4.40
CA HIS A 62 29.10 15.77 -3.20
C HIS A 62 29.09 14.85 -1.95
N ILE A 63 29.97 15.13 -0.98
CA ILE A 63 30.21 14.24 0.18
C ILE A 63 28.93 14.01 1.00
N PHE A 64 28.07 15.02 1.14
CA PHE A 64 26.83 14.90 1.91
C PHE A 64 25.64 14.55 1.00
N THR A 65 25.38 15.41 0.03
CA THR A 65 24.17 15.37 -0.81
C THR A 65 24.28 14.45 -2.02
N GLY A 66 25.45 13.87 -2.30
CA GLY A 66 25.66 13.14 -3.55
C GLY A 66 25.46 14.06 -4.76
N ASN A 67 24.66 13.61 -5.71
CA ASN A 67 24.31 14.35 -6.92
C ASN A 67 22.93 15.04 -6.80
N ALA A 68 22.32 15.09 -5.61
CA ALA A 68 20.94 15.52 -5.44
C ALA A 68 20.66 16.96 -5.91
N ARG A 69 21.65 17.87 -5.85
CA ARG A 69 21.49 19.25 -6.33
C ARG A 69 21.26 19.35 -7.85
N GLU A 70 21.57 18.30 -8.60
CA GLU A 70 21.34 18.30 -10.04
C GLU A 70 19.85 18.13 -10.40
N TYR A 71 19.04 17.62 -9.47
CA TYR A 71 17.59 17.53 -9.64
C TYR A 71 16.90 18.90 -9.69
N GLU A 72 17.48 19.94 -9.07
CA GLU A 72 16.95 21.32 -9.10
C GLU A 72 16.98 21.92 -10.53
N LYS A 73 17.81 21.37 -11.42
CA LYS A 73 17.94 21.82 -12.82
C LYS A 73 16.96 21.12 -13.77
N GLY A 74 16.07 20.26 -13.24
CA GLY A 74 15.10 19.48 -13.98
C GLY A 74 15.41 17.99 -13.97
N LEU A 75 14.55 17.19 -13.32
CA LEU A 75 14.68 15.72 -13.23
C LEU A 75 14.61 15.06 -14.62
N HIS A 76 13.71 15.52 -15.49
CA HIS A 76 13.45 14.93 -16.80
C HIS A 76 14.59 15.15 -17.81
N THR A 77 15.45 16.16 -17.63
CA THR A 77 16.60 16.43 -18.52
C THR A 77 17.93 15.95 -17.96
N LEU A 78 17.96 15.35 -16.78
CA LEU A 78 19.19 14.92 -16.13
C LEU A 78 19.87 13.81 -16.94
N ASP A 79 19.11 12.77 -17.26
CA ASP A 79 19.63 11.59 -17.96
C ASP A 79 19.97 11.91 -19.42
N GLU A 80 19.21 12.79 -20.07
CA GLU A 80 19.50 13.27 -21.42
C GLU A 80 20.87 13.96 -21.53
N ARG A 81 21.33 14.61 -20.45
CA ARG A 81 22.65 15.25 -20.39
C ARG A 81 23.77 14.27 -20.07
N TRP A 82 23.51 13.28 -19.20
CA TRP A 82 24.55 12.39 -18.68
C TRP A 82 24.77 11.12 -19.48
N VAL A 83 23.76 10.62 -20.21
CA VAL A 83 23.93 9.48 -21.11
C VAL A 83 24.99 9.77 -22.20
N PRO A 84 25.03 10.95 -22.85
CA PRO A 84 26.10 11.28 -23.79
C PRO A 84 27.48 11.44 -23.14
N GLU A 85 27.53 11.89 -21.89
CA GLU A 85 28.79 12.22 -21.18
C GLU A 85 29.47 11.00 -20.55
N TYR A 86 28.69 10.14 -19.89
CA TYR A 86 29.18 8.99 -19.14
C TYR A 86 28.88 7.64 -19.80
N GLY A 87 28.07 7.64 -20.85
CA GLY A 87 27.70 6.46 -21.62
C GLY A 87 26.36 5.86 -21.20
N LYS A 88 26.03 4.70 -21.79
CA LYS A 88 24.73 4.03 -21.58
C LYS A 88 24.45 3.62 -20.14
N THR A 89 25.49 3.38 -19.35
CA THR A 89 25.39 2.97 -17.95
C THR A 89 26.35 3.80 -17.12
N TYR A 90 25.82 4.49 -16.11
CA TYR A 90 26.60 5.30 -15.20
C TYR A 90 26.07 5.20 -13.77
N GLY A 91 26.94 5.48 -12.80
CA GLY A 91 26.64 5.45 -11.38
C GLY A 91 26.54 6.86 -10.83
N MET A 92 25.47 7.14 -10.12
CA MET A 92 25.28 8.39 -9.37
C MET A 92 25.01 8.09 -7.90
N PHE A 93 24.91 9.14 -7.09
CA PHE A 93 24.56 9.01 -5.68
C PHE A 93 23.38 9.90 -5.34
N LEU A 94 22.28 9.31 -4.89
CA LEU A 94 21.22 10.04 -4.21
C LEU A 94 21.54 10.06 -2.72
N MET A 95 21.99 11.22 -2.22
CA MET A 95 22.62 11.32 -0.89
C MET A 95 23.67 10.23 -0.72
N SER A 96 23.61 9.39 0.32
CA SER A 96 24.58 8.32 0.57
C SER A 96 24.34 7.04 -0.24
N THR A 97 23.22 6.93 -0.94
CA THR A 97 22.82 5.71 -1.66
C THR A 97 23.45 5.70 -3.05
N PRO A 98 24.20 4.65 -3.42
CA PRO A 98 24.68 4.46 -4.79
C PRO A 98 23.52 4.05 -5.69
N GLU A 99 23.34 4.76 -6.80
CA GLU A 99 22.29 4.56 -7.79
C GLU A 99 22.93 4.21 -9.14
N LEU A 100 22.47 3.14 -9.79
CA LEU A 100 22.93 2.72 -11.11
C LEU A 100 21.87 3.12 -12.13
N VAL A 101 22.22 3.99 -13.07
CA VAL A 101 21.35 4.40 -14.16
C VAL A 101 21.83 3.70 -15.42
N SER A 102 20.92 3.06 -16.16
CA SER A 102 21.25 2.38 -17.41
C SER A 102 20.15 2.51 -18.46
N THR A 103 20.59 2.76 -19.69
CA THR A 103 19.81 2.67 -20.93
C THR A 103 20.18 1.43 -21.73
N ASP A 104 21.03 0.55 -21.18
CA ASP A 104 21.45 -0.68 -21.84
C ASP A 104 20.33 -1.73 -21.75
N LEU A 105 19.82 -2.15 -22.91
CA LEU A 105 18.70 -3.09 -23.00
C LEU A 105 19.02 -4.44 -22.37
N ASP A 106 20.28 -4.87 -22.31
CA ASP A 106 20.63 -6.16 -21.71
C ASP A 106 20.61 -6.07 -20.18
N ILE A 107 21.09 -4.96 -19.61
CA ILE A 107 20.97 -4.67 -18.17
C ILE A 107 19.49 -4.50 -17.81
N LEU A 108 18.72 -3.77 -18.62
CA LEU A 108 17.28 -3.57 -18.39
C LEU A 108 16.53 -4.90 -18.45
N ARG A 109 16.77 -5.77 -19.44
CA ARG A 109 16.18 -7.13 -19.47
C ARG A 109 16.62 -7.97 -18.29
N GLN A 110 17.87 -7.83 -17.86
CA GLN A 110 18.37 -8.59 -16.71
C GLN A 110 17.68 -8.13 -15.42
N VAL A 111 17.68 -6.84 -15.11
CA VAL A 111 17.10 -6.26 -13.89
C VAL A 111 15.57 -6.37 -13.89
N LEU A 112 14.90 -6.06 -15.00
CA LEU A 112 13.44 -5.97 -15.06
C LEU A 112 12.74 -7.31 -15.36
N VAL A 113 13.47 -8.31 -15.85
CA VAL A 113 12.88 -9.62 -16.23
C VAL A 113 13.58 -10.78 -15.54
N LYS A 114 14.89 -10.97 -15.74
CA LYS A 114 15.59 -12.19 -15.29
C LYS A 114 15.84 -12.23 -13.78
N ASP A 115 16.32 -11.11 -13.25
CA ASP A 115 16.74 -10.92 -11.87
C ASP A 115 15.76 -10.03 -11.10
N PHE A 116 14.52 -9.87 -11.61
CA PHE A 116 13.48 -9.05 -10.99
C PHE A 116 13.28 -9.33 -9.50
N ASP A 117 13.44 -10.59 -9.08
CA ASP A 117 13.36 -11.04 -7.69
C ASP A 117 14.34 -10.32 -6.74
N HIS A 118 15.44 -9.75 -7.25
CA HIS A 118 16.41 -8.98 -6.47
C HIS A 118 16.13 -7.46 -6.46
N PHE A 119 15.18 -6.99 -7.27
CA PHE A 119 14.83 -5.58 -7.47
C PHE A 119 13.35 -5.33 -7.17
N THR A 120 12.84 -5.96 -6.10
CA THR A 120 11.44 -5.87 -5.68
C THR A 120 11.20 -4.64 -4.79
N ASP A 121 11.35 -3.44 -5.37
CA ASP A 121 10.93 -2.20 -4.70
C ASP A 121 9.39 -2.16 -4.64
N ARG A 122 8.84 -2.65 -3.53
CA ARG A 122 7.43 -2.43 -3.20
C ARG A 122 7.32 -1.86 -1.80
N THR A 123 7.28 -0.53 -1.74
CA THR A 123 7.01 0.30 -0.56
C THR A 123 5.80 -0.16 0.27
N MET A 124 4.88 -0.94 -0.32
CA MET A 124 3.66 -1.42 0.33
C MET A 124 3.82 -2.69 1.16
N ILE A 125 4.73 -3.62 0.83
CA ILE A 125 4.85 -4.90 1.56
C ILE A 125 5.27 -4.69 3.02
N PRO A 126 6.28 -3.85 3.32
CA PRO A 126 6.63 -3.55 4.70
C PRO A 126 5.45 -2.97 5.50
N ILE A 127 4.64 -2.09 4.88
CA ILE A 127 3.42 -1.53 5.49
C ILE A 127 2.42 -2.66 5.80
N PHE A 128 2.19 -3.57 4.85
CA PHE A 128 1.27 -4.69 5.04
C PHE A 128 1.75 -5.66 6.11
N ASN A 129 3.05 -5.93 6.19
CA ASN A 129 3.62 -6.74 7.25
C ASN A 129 3.47 -6.06 8.61
N GLU A 130 3.74 -4.76 8.71
CA GLU A 130 3.57 -4.00 9.95
C GLU A 130 2.11 -4.05 10.44
N CYS A 131 1.16 -3.74 9.56
CA CYS A 131 -0.27 -3.80 9.86
C CYS A 131 -0.70 -5.22 10.27
N SER A 132 -0.20 -6.25 9.57
CA SER A 132 -0.51 -7.66 9.87
C SER A 132 0.07 -8.08 11.22
N ARG A 133 1.27 -7.62 11.56
CA ARG A 133 1.88 -7.86 12.88
C ARG A 133 1.04 -7.26 14.00
N ILE A 134 0.51 -6.04 13.81
CA ILE A 134 -0.41 -5.42 14.76
C ILE A 134 -1.67 -6.29 14.91
N CYS A 135 -2.25 -6.73 13.80
CA CYS A 135 -3.41 -7.64 13.81
C CYS A 135 -3.12 -8.93 14.58
N THR A 136 -2.00 -9.61 14.30
CA THR A 136 -1.63 -10.85 15.02
C THR A 136 -1.44 -10.63 16.53
N LYS A 137 -0.96 -9.47 16.98
CA LYS A 137 -0.90 -9.16 18.42
C LYS A 137 -2.28 -9.03 19.04
N ILE A 138 -3.23 -8.41 18.33
CA ILE A 138 -4.63 -8.35 18.76
C ILE A 138 -5.21 -9.77 18.81
N LEU A 139 -4.92 -10.63 17.81
CA LEU A 139 -5.36 -12.02 17.81
C LEU A 139 -4.76 -12.85 18.97
N ASP A 140 -3.49 -12.62 19.32
CA ASP A 140 -2.83 -13.23 20.49
C ASP A 140 -3.60 -12.91 21.79
N GLU A 141 -4.16 -11.70 21.93
CA GLU A 141 -4.97 -11.33 23.10
C GLU A 141 -6.31 -12.09 23.15
N TYR A 142 -6.96 -12.32 22.01
CA TYR A 142 -8.20 -13.10 21.97
C TYR A 142 -7.94 -14.58 22.28
N GLU A 143 -6.87 -15.14 21.71
CA GLU A 143 -6.46 -16.53 21.92
C GLU A 143 -6.11 -16.79 23.39
N ALA A 144 -5.29 -15.92 24.00
CA ALA A 144 -4.91 -16.04 25.41
C ALA A 144 -6.10 -15.97 26.37
N ASN A 145 -7.16 -15.25 25.99
CA ASN A 145 -8.39 -15.12 26.77
C ASN A 145 -9.45 -16.19 26.46
N GLY A 146 -9.20 -17.07 25.48
CA GLY A 146 -10.15 -18.07 25.01
C GLY A 146 -11.46 -17.47 24.45
N LYS A 147 -11.44 -16.21 24.01
CA LYS A 147 -12.64 -15.51 23.52
C LYS A 147 -12.83 -15.73 22.02
N PRO A 148 -14.07 -15.97 21.54
CA PRO A 148 -14.35 -15.95 20.12
C PRO A 148 -13.93 -14.61 19.50
N VAL A 149 -13.17 -14.67 18.41
CA VAL A 149 -12.70 -13.50 17.67
C VAL A 149 -13.79 -13.03 16.72
N PRO A 150 -14.26 -11.77 16.78
CA PRO A 150 -15.12 -11.19 15.76
C PRO A 150 -14.32 -10.92 14.47
N ILE A 151 -14.04 -11.98 13.71
CA ILE A 151 -13.04 -11.96 12.64
C ILE A 151 -13.36 -10.93 11.56
N ARG A 152 -14.64 -10.74 11.25
CA ARG A 152 -15.07 -9.73 10.27
C ARG A 152 -14.63 -8.33 10.68
N ASP A 153 -14.82 -7.96 11.95
CA ASP A 153 -14.46 -6.62 12.42
C ASP A 153 -12.94 -6.43 12.50
N VAL A 154 -12.20 -7.46 12.96
CA VAL A 154 -10.73 -7.44 12.98
C VAL A 154 -10.15 -7.28 11.58
N ILE A 155 -10.66 -8.03 10.59
CA ILE A 155 -10.19 -7.93 9.21
C ILE A 155 -10.57 -6.59 8.58
N ILE A 156 -11.76 -6.03 8.85
CA ILE A 156 -12.13 -4.68 8.39
C ILE A 156 -11.12 -3.66 8.91
N ARG A 157 -10.75 -3.71 10.19
CA ARG A 157 -9.76 -2.80 10.79
C ARG A 157 -8.38 -2.98 10.15
N LEU A 158 -7.94 -4.21 9.93
CA LEU A 158 -6.67 -4.51 9.24
C LEU A 158 -6.65 -3.93 7.82
N THR A 159 -7.69 -4.19 7.03
CA THR A 159 -7.78 -3.71 5.64
C THR A 159 -7.84 -2.19 5.56
N LEU A 160 -8.56 -1.53 6.47
CA LEU A 160 -8.62 -0.07 6.54
C LEU A 160 -7.26 0.54 6.89
N ASP A 161 -6.53 -0.05 7.83
CA ASP A 161 -5.19 0.40 8.24
C ASP A 161 -4.17 0.25 7.10
N MET A 162 -4.16 -0.92 6.44
CA MET A 162 -3.32 -1.16 5.25
C MET A 162 -3.62 -0.14 4.15
N THR A 163 -4.90 0.06 3.86
CA THR A 163 -5.35 0.95 2.78
C THR A 163 -5.02 2.41 3.09
N SER A 164 -5.22 2.87 4.33
CA SER A 164 -4.96 4.27 4.66
C SER A 164 -3.47 4.61 4.62
N LYS A 165 -2.62 3.71 5.11
CA LYS A 165 -1.17 3.89 5.09
C LYS A 165 -0.61 3.85 3.68
N CYS A 166 -1.08 2.94 2.83
CA CYS A 166 -0.59 2.87 1.44
C CYS A 166 -1.18 3.97 0.54
N ALA A 167 -2.45 4.35 0.72
CA ALA A 167 -3.11 5.34 -0.14
C ALA A 167 -2.80 6.78 0.27
N PHE A 168 -2.81 7.08 1.56
CA PHE A 168 -2.70 8.45 2.09
C PHE A 168 -1.43 8.68 2.91
N GLY A 169 -0.58 7.66 3.12
CA GLY A 169 0.55 7.77 4.05
C GLY A 169 0.10 8.13 5.47
N TYR A 170 -1.16 7.83 5.84
CA TYR A 170 -1.77 8.30 7.08
C TYR A 170 -2.22 7.13 7.96
N ASP A 171 -1.82 7.18 9.22
CA ASP A 171 -2.21 6.21 10.24
C ASP A 171 -3.42 6.72 11.03
N PHE A 172 -4.61 6.18 10.73
CA PHE A 172 -5.84 6.46 11.50
C PHE A 172 -5.92 5.66 12.80
N ASN A 173 -4.93 4.81 13.08
CA ASN A 173 -4.83 3.92 14.24
C ASN A 173 -6.10 3.07 14.47
N VAL A 174 -6.71 2.60 13.38
CA VAL A 174 -8.05 1.97 13.40
C VAL A 174 -8.04 0.60 14.04
N GLN A 175 -6.89 -0.09 14.08
CA GLN A 175 -6.76 -1.39 14.74
C GLN A 175 -6.87 -1.27 16.27
N HIS A 176 -6.23 -0.24 16.87
CA HIS A 176 -6.28 0.02 18.31
C HIS A 176 -7.43 0.94 18.74
N ASN A 177 -8.06 1.67 17.81
CA ASN A 177 -9.23 2.52 18.06
C ASN A 177 -10.45 2.07 17.25
N PRO A 178 -11.21 1.05 17.72
CA PRO A 178 -12.42 0.56 17.04
C PRO A 178 -13.55 1.61 16.93
N SER A 179 -13.51 2.65 17.75
CA SER A 179 -14.47 3.76 17.71
C SER A 179 -14.11 4.88 16.72
N SER A 180 -13.05 4.71 15.94
CA SER A 180 -12.60 5.72 14.98
C SER A 180 -13.72 6.15 14.01
N PRO A 181 -13.94 7.46 13.81
CA PRO A 181 -14.89 7.96 12.82
C PRO A 181 -14.63 7.44 11.40
N PHE A 182 -13.37 7.08 11.09
CA PHE A 182 -12.99 6.50 9.81
C PHE A 182 -13.60 5.10 9.59
N ILE A 183 -13.71 4.28 10.64
CA ILE A 183 -14.38 2.97 10.56
C ILE A 183 -15.87 3.17 10.27
N GLN A 184 -16.50 4.16 10.91
CA GLN A 184 -17.90 4.49 10.67
C GLN A 184 -18.14 4.99 9.24
N PHE A 185 -17.23 5.81 8.71
CA PHE A 185 -17.23 6.24 7.31
C PHE A 185 -17.19 5.03 6.37
N ALA A 186 -16.22 4.13 6.57
CA ALA A 186 -16.05 2.94 5.74
C ALA A 186 -17.24 1.96 5.81
N LYS A 187 -17.80 1.73 7.00
CA LYS A 187 -19.00 0.90 7.19
C LYS A 187 -20.21 1.52 6.48
N LYS A 188 -20.46 2.82 6.65
CA LYS A 188 -21.58 3.50 5.95
C LYS A 188 -21.44 3.46 4.43
N PHE A 189 -20.21 3.57 3.91
CA PHE A 189 -19.97 3.47 2.47
C PHE A 189 -20.32 2.08 1.93
N SER A 190 -19.96 1.01 2.63
CA SER A 190 -20.26 -0.37 2.21
C SER A 190 -21.73 -0.77 2.38
N GLU A 191 -22.45 -0.12 3.29
CA GLU A 191 -23.86 -0.37 3.59
C GLU A 191 -24.85 0.44 2.74
N PHE A 192 -24.37 1.14 1.70
CA PHE A 192 -25.20 1.99 0.85
C PHE A 192 -26.39 1.24 0.23
N ASP A 193 -27.63 1.64 0.57
CA ASP A 193 -28.87 1.06 0.07
C ASP A 193 -29.57 2.00 -0.90
N LEU A 194 -29.75 1.55 -2.15
CA LEU A 194 -30.51 2.29 -3.17
C LEU A 194 -31.99 2.44 -2.84
N ARG A 195 -32.53 1.60 -1.94
CA ARG A 195 -33.94 1.61 -1.50
C ARG A 195 -34.18 2.55 -0.32
N ALA A 196 -33.13 3.16 0.23
CA ALA A 196 -33.29 4.17 1.27
C ALA A 196 -34.19 5.31 0.74
N PRO A 197 -35.17 5.80 1.53
CA PRO A 197 -36.09 6.85 1.11
C PRO A 197 -35.37 8.10 0.58
N GLU A 198 -34.24 8.45 1.20
CA GLU A 198 -33.41 9.60 0.84
C GLU A 198 -32.76 9.42 -0.54
N VAL A 199 -32.21 8.22 -0.82
CA VAL A 199 -31.58 7.90 -2.10
C VAL A 199 -32.63 7.78 -3.21
N THR A 200 -33.76 7.14 -2.89
CA THR A 200 -34.90 7.01 -3.81
C THR A 200 -35.43 8.38 -4.20
N PHE A 201 -35.54 9.32 -3.26
CA PHE A 201 -35.94 10.70 -3.52
C PHE A 201 -34.96 11.42 -4.47
N ILE A 202 -33.65 11.26 -4.27
CA ILE A 202 -32.62 11.83 -5.17
C ILE A 202 -32.73 11.25 -6.58
N ILE A 203 -32.95 9.94 -6.70
CA ILE A 203 -33.05 9.25 -8.00
C ILE A 203 -34.33 9.67 -8.75
N LEU A 204 -35.47 9.73 -8.05
CA LEU A 204 -36.76 10.06 -8.67
C LEU A 204 -36.89 11.56 -8.97
N PHE A 205 -36.28 12.43 -8.17
CA PHE A 205 -36.41 13.89 -8.27
C PHE A 205 -35.06 14.60 -8.28
N PRO A 206 -34.17 14.33 -9.25
CA PRO A 206 -32.79 14.83 -9.26
C PRO A 206 -32.71 16.36 -9.29
N ASN A 207 -33.61 17.01 -10.06
CA ASN A 207 -33.65 18.48 -10.13
C ASN A 207 -34.14 19.13 -8.84
N ILE A 208 -35.06 18.48 -8.12
CA ILE A 208 -35.57 18.96 -6.81
C ILE A 208 -34.49 18.77 -5.75
N ALA A 209 -33.82 17.61 -5.74
CA ALA A 209 -32.69 17.33 -4.86
C ALA A 209 -31.55 18.33 -5.08
N ALA A 210 -31.21 18.64 -6.33
CA ALA A 210 -30.20 19.64 -6.68
C ALA A 210 -30.60 21.07 -6.22
N ALA A 211 -31.86 21.45 -6.43
CA ALA A 211 -32.37 22.74 -5.94
C ALA A 211 -32.35 22.82 -4.40
N PHE A 212 -32.77 21.76 -3.72
CA PHE A 212 -32.73 21.65 -2.26
C PHE A 212 -31.30 21.78 -1.71
N GLN A 213 -30.34 21.07 -2.31
CA GLN A 213 -28.92 21.18 -1.94
C GLN A 213 -28.38 22.59 -2.16
N LYS A 214 -28.76 23.24 -3.28
CA LYS A 214 -28.33 24.61 -3.60
C LYS A 214 -28.89 25.66 -2.61
N ILE A 215 -30.11 25.44 -2.12
CA ILE A 215 -30.78 26.34 -1.16
C ILE A 215 -30.29 26.12 0.27
N THR A 216 -30.15 24.87 0.69
CA THR A 216 -29.87 24.53 2.10
C THR A 216 -28.38 24.32 2.40
N GLY A 217 -27.55 24.10 1.37
CA GLY A 217 -26.15 23.72 1.53
C GLY A 217 -25.95 22.31 2.11
N VAL A 218 -27.03 21.59 2.43
CA VAL A 218 -27.00 20.25 3.01
C VAL A 218 -27.14 19.24 1.87
N SER A 219 -26.06 18.52 1.56
CA SER A 219 -26.17 17.32 0.73
C SER A 219 -26.88 16.23 1.53
N VAL A 220 -27.87 15.58 0.91
CA VAL A 220 -28.67 14.49 1.49
C VAL A 220 -27.78 13.29 1.89
N LEU A 221 -26.57 13.20 1.33
CA LEU A 221 -25.56 12.18 1.65
C LEU A 221 -24.51 12.66 2.68
N ASN A 222 -24.62 13.89 3.20
CA ASN A 222 -23.60 14.49 4.05
C ASN A 222 -23.69 13.98 5.49
N ASN A 223 -22.78 13.08 5.86
CA ASN A 223 -22.64 12.56 7.21
C ASN A 223 -21.42 13.16 7.92
N ALA A 224 -21.46 13.29 9.25
CA ALA A 224 -20.33 13.75 10.07
C ALA A 224 -19.03 12.98 9.80
N ALA A 225 -19.13 11.68 9.47
CA ALA A 225 -18.00 10.83 9.10
C ALA A 225 -17.35 11.25 7.76
N ASN A 226 -18.14 11.72 6.78
CA ASN A 226 -17.64 12.24 5.51
C ASN A 226 -16.88 13.54 5.75
N LYS A 227 -17.43 14.43 6.59
CA LYS A 227 -16.79 15.68 6.96
C LYS A 227 -15.45 15.46 7.68
N PHE A 228 -15.39 14.49 8.59
CA PHE A 228 -14.14 14.09 9.23
C PHE A 228 -13.08 13.69 8.20
N PHE A 229 -13.42 12.79 7.27
CA PHE A 229 -12.49 12.32 6.25
C PHE A 229 -12.02 13.43 5.30
N LEU A 230 -12.95 14.26 4.82
CA LEU A 230 -12.61 15.39 3.95
C LEU A 230 -11.69 16.39 4.65
N ASN A 231 -11.99 16.75 5.90
CA ASN A 231 -11.12 17.62 6.69
C ASN A 231 -9.72 17.01 6.88
N THR A 232 -9.60 15.69 7.07
CA THR A 232 -8.28 15.03 7.16
C THR A 232 -7.52 15.14 5.85
N LEU A 233 -8.17 14.92 4.70
CA LEU A 233 -7.53 15.07 3.39
C LEU A 233 -7.11 16.52 3.11
N GLU A 234 -7.92 17.50 3.47
CA GLU A 234 -7.60 18.92 3.34
C GLU A 234 -6.38 19.30 4.19
N ASN A 235 -6.33 18.85 5.44
CA ASN A 235 -5.16 19.08 6.30
C ASN A 235 -3.92 18.40 5.73
N LEU A 236 -4.04 17.15 5.26
CA LEU A 236 -2.93 16.41 4.66
C LEU A 236 -2.41 17.09 3.39
N PHE A 237 -3.33 17.62 2.56
CA PHE A 237 -3.00 18.43 1.39
C PHE A 237 -2.21 19.68 1.77
N GLU A 238 -2.73 20.46 2.73
CA GLU A 238 -2.11 21.70 3.19
C GLU A 238 -0.74 21.49 3.83
N ASP A 239 -0.60 20.44 4.64
CA ASP A 239 0.67 20.09 5.31
C ASP A 239 1.74 19.71 4.28
N ARG A 240 1.40 18.88 3.29
CA ARG A 240 2.33 18.44 2.23
C ARG A 240 2.70 19.55 1.26
N ARG A 241 1.82 20.53 1.04
CA ARG A 241 2.13 21.72 0.22
C ARG A 241 3.08 22.69 0.94
N LYS A 242 3.01 22.76 2.27
CA LYS A 242 3.84 23.68 3.10
C LYS A 242 5.20 23.07 3.48
N GLY A 243 5.30 21.75 3.50
CA GLY A 243 6.55 21.05 3.82
C GLY A 243 7.54 21.07 2.66
N ASN A 244 8.58 21.90 2.75
CA ASN A 244 9.77 21.73 1.91
C ASN A 244 10.55 20.47 2.34
N ASP A 245 10.98 19.68 1.35
CA ASP A 245 12.02 18.62 1.40
C ASP A 245 11.70 17.18 1.86
N LEU A 246 10.44 16.78 2.10
CA LEU A 246 10.09 15.37 2.31
C LEU A 246 9.12 14.87 1.22
N LYS A 247 9.66 14.11 0.24
CA LYS A 247 8.84 13.41 -0.76
C LYS A 247 8.30 12.10 -0.16
N TYR A 248 6.98 11.95 -0.16
CA TYR A 248 6.30 10.74 0.30
C TYR A 248 6.08 9.78 -0.87
N ASN A 249 6.32 8.48 -0.68
CA ASN A 249 6.10 7.46 -1.72
C ASN A 249 4.74 6.77 -1.54
N ASP A 250 3.65 7.54 -1.67
CA ASP A 250 2.27 7.07 -1.56
C ASP A 250 1.37 7.60 -2.69
N PHE A 251 0.17 7.03 -2.82
CA PHE A 251 -0.77 7.39 -3.88
C PHE A 251 -1.20 8.86 -3.82
N PHE A 252 -1.35 9.41 -2.61
CA PHE A 252 -1.72 10.81 -2.43
C PHE A 252 -0.63 11.76 -2.93
N GLN A 253 0.65 11.44 -2.73
CA GLN A 253 1.75 12.22 -3.30
C GLN A 253 1.78 12.12 -4.83
N ILE A 254 1.53 10.94 -5.41
CA ILE A 254 1.42 10.79 -6.87
C ILE A 254 0.30 11.70 -7.42
N LEU A 255 -0.85 11.74 -6.73
CA LEU A 255 -1.93 12.65 -7.10
C LEU A 255 -1.50 14.11 -6.99
N LEU A 256 -0.84 14.51 -5.90
CA LEU A 256 -0.32 15.87 -5.73
C LEU A 256 0.66 16.26 -6.84
N ASP A 257 1.58 15.37 -7.18
CA ASP A 257 2.58 15.61 -8.23
C ASP A 257 1.92 15.71 -9.60
N SER A 258 0.83 14.98 -9.85
CA SER A 258 0.04 15.05 -11.09
C SER A 258 -0.80 16.33 -11.23
N LEU A 259 -0.99 17.09 -10.14
CA LEU A 259 -1.70 18.37 -10.18
C LEU A 259 -0.81 19.53 -10.66
N VAL A 260 0.48 19.28 -10.89
CA VAL A 260 1.42 20.28 -11.41
C VAL A 260 1.49 20.15 -12.93
N GLU A 261 1.14 21.27 -13.60
CA GLU A 261 1.21 21.58 -15.03
C GLU A 261 0.04 21.08 -15.92
N ASP A 262 -1.04 21.88 -15.92
CA ASP A 262 -1.69 22.28 -17.18
C ASP A 262 -0.66 23.06 -18.01
N ASP A 263 0.17 22.36 -18.78
CA ASP A 263 0.85 22.94 -19.94
C ASP A 263 0.82 21.95 -21.11
N GLU A 264 0.72 22.51 -22.30
CA GLU A 264 0.26 21.85 -23.53
C GLU A 264 1.13 20.66 -23.97
N GLY A 265 0.54 19.46 -24.05
CA GLY A 265 1.10 18.35 -24.82
C GLY A 265 1.08 16.99 -24.15
N ARG A 266 -0.10 16.40 -23.92
CA ARG A 266 -0.17 14.98 -23.55
C ARG A 266 0.21 14.12 -24.75
N VAL A 267 1.43 13.57 -24.72
CA VAL A 267 1.76 12.35 -25.46
C VAL A 267 0.85 11.25 -24.92
N LYS A 268 0.18 10.53 -25.82
CA LYS A 268 -0.61 9.35 -25.45
C LYS A 268 0.35 8.28 -24.96
N ASP A 269 0.35 7.99 -23.66
CA ASP A 269 1.00 6.80 -23.14
C ASP A 269 0.35 5.57 -23.79
N HIS A 270 1.13 4.87 -24.61
CA HIS A 270 0.74 3.55 -25.05
C HIS A 270 0.87 2.60 -23.85
N GLU A 271 -0.25 2.00 -23.45
CA GLU A 271 -0.27 0.96 -22.43
C GLU A 271 0.68 -0.17 -22.85
N ILE A 272 1.76 -0.36 -22.09
CA ILE A 272 2.61 -1.55 -22.19
C ILE A 272 1.87 -2.66 -21.45
N GLU A 273 1.31 -3.62 -22.19
CA GLU A 273 0.88 -4.89 -21.63
C GLU A 273 2.11 -5.64 -21.10
N PHE A 274 2.24 -5.68 -19.77
CA PHE A 274 3.25 -6.48 -19.10
C PHE A 274 2.72 -7.92 -18.97
N GLU A 275 3.10 -8.79 -19.90
CA GLU A 275 2.98 -10.24 -19.71
C GLU A 275 3.96 -10.67 -18.61
N LEU A 276 3.43 -11.08 -17.46
CA LEU A 276 4.21 -11.69 -16.39
C LEU A 276 4.70 -13.07 -16.86
N HIS A 277 5.94 -13.16 -17.32
CA HIS A 277 6.61 -14.44 -17.40
C HIS A 277 7.03 -14.89 -15.99
N ASN A 278 6.42 -15.99 -15.53
CA ASN A 278 6.79 -16.67 -14.29
C ASN A 278 8.17 -17.31 -14.44
N THR A 279 9.18 -16.75 -13.79
CA THR A 279 10.40 -17.48 -13.43
C THR A 279 10.75 -17.15 -11.99
N SER A 280 10.27 -17.95 -11.04
CA SER A 280 10.80 -17.97 -9.67
C SER A 280 11.38 -19.34 -9.38
N LYS A 281 12.55 -19.35 -8.73
CA LYS A 281 13.10 -20.51 -8.04
C LYS A 281 12.18 -20.80 -6.85
N GLY A 282 11.58 -21.99 -6.81
CA GLY A 282 10.64 -22.35 -5.74
C GLY A 282 11.29 -22.29 -4.35
N LEU A 283 10.68 -21.54 -3.43
CA LEU A 283 11.08 -21.54 -2.01
C LEU A 283 10.68 -22.85 -1.34
N THR A 284 11.49 -23.32 -0.39
CA THR A 284 11.12 -24.51 0.39
C THR A 284 10.18 -24.15 1.54
N LYS A 285 9.42 -25.14 2.03
CA LYS A 285 8.56 -24.98 3.22
C LYS A 285 9.33 -24.46 4.44
N GLY A 286 10.62 -24.81 4.57
CA GLY A 286 11.49 -24.32 5.65
C GLY A 286 11.80 -22.83 5.54
N ASP A 287 12.05 -22.34 4.33
CA ASP A 287 12.31 -20.91 4.06
C ASP A 287 11.05 -20.07 4.34
N ILE A 288 9.88 -20.59 3.96
CA ILE A 288 8.59 -19.93 4.16
C ILE A 288 8.20 -19.87 5.65
N LEU A 289 8.48 -20.93 6.41
CA LEU A 289 8.10 -21.02 7.83
C LEU A 289 9.12 -20.35 8.76
N GLY A 290 10.38 -20.23 8.37
CA GLY A 290 11.46 -19.66 9.18
C GLY A 290 11.54 -18.12 9.20
N GLN A 291 10.97 -17.43 8.21
CA GLN A 291 11.06 -15.97 8.11
C GLN A 291 9.88 -15.27 8.81
N THR A 292 10.15 -14.33 9.72
CA THR A 292 9.09 -13.57 10.43
C THR A 292 8.32 -12.60 9.53
N GLU A 293 8.95 -12.13 8.46
CA GLU A 293 8.39 -11.19 7.49
C GLU A 293 7.92 -11.93 6.24
N VAL A 294 6.83 -11.46 5.62
CA VAL A 294 6.36 -12.01 4.35
C VAL A 294 6.98 -11.20 3.21
N THR A 295 7.74 -11.86 2.33
CA THR A 295 8.34 -11.22 1.15
C THR A 295 7.47 -11.39 -0.09
N TYR A 296 7.73 -10.62 -1.15
CA TYR A 296 6.98 -10.74 -2.40
C TYR A 296 7.12 -12.14 -3.03
N GLU A 297 8.32 -12.71 -2.96
CA GLU A 297 8.65 -14.02 -3.53
C GLU A 297 7.85 -15.12 -2.81
N MET A 298 7.73 -15.03 -1.49
CA MET A 298 6.87 -15.94 -0.72
C MET A 298 5.41 -15.86 -1.20
N LEU A 299 4.88 -14.67 -1.50
CA LEU A 299 3.50 -14.51 -1.97
C LEU A 299 3.24 -15.17 -3.32
N ASN A 300 4.24 -15.28 -4.19
CA ASN A 300 4.14 -15.94 -5.49
C ASN A 300 4.08 -17.48 -5.34
N GLU A 301 4.69 -18.02 -4.29
CA GLU A 301 4.66 -19.47 -4.01
C GLU A 301 3.37 -19.93 -3.31
N LEU A 302 2.54 -19.02 -2.80
CA LEU A 302 1.25 -19.32 -2.16
C LEU A 302 0.14 -19.67 -3.16
N LYS A 303 0.40 -20.63 -4.06
CA LYS A 303 -0.50 -21.03 -5.16
C LYS A 303 -1.86 -21.52 -4.65
N TYR A 304 -1.88 -22.42 -3.67
CA TYR A 304 -3.14 -22.93 -3.12
C TYR A 304 -3.93 -21.84 -2.36
N THR A 305 -3.24 -20.95 -1.65
CA THR A 305 -3.89 -19.78 -1.03
C THR A 305 -4.52 -18.88 -2.09
N GLU A 306 -3.86 -18.66 -3.22
CA GLU A 306 -4.43 -17.91 -4.34
C GLU A 306 -5.68 -18.57 -4.91
N GLN A 307 -5.68 -19.90 -5.03
CA GLN A 307 -6.85 -20.67 -5.45
C GLN A 307 -8.01 -20.52 -4.47
N CYS A 308 -7.76 -20.60 -3.16
CA CYS A 308 -8.76 -20.36 -2.12
C CYS A 308 -9.31 -18.93 -2.17
N ILE A 309 -8.45 -17.92 -2.37
CA ILE A 309 -8.87 -16.53 -2.55
C ILE A 309 -9.77 -16.41 -3.78
N ALA A 310 -9.37 -17.02 -4.89
CA ALA A 310 -10.13 -16.94 -6.13
C ALA A 310 -11.52 -17.59 -6.00
N GLU A 311 -11.58 -18.76 -5.36
CA GLU A 311 -12.86 -19.43 -5.11
C GLU A 311 -13.74 -18.65 -4.13
N THR A 312 -13.14 -18.04 -3.11
CA THR A 312 -13.85 -17.14 -2.19
C THR A 312 -14.44 -15.95 -2.95
N LEU A 313 -13.70 -15.33 -3.86
CA LEU A 313 -14.17 -14.20 -4.66
C LEU A 313 -15.21 -14.59 -5.72
N ARG A 314 -15.19 -15.83 -6.22
CA ARG A 314 -16.27 -16.38 -7.07
C ARG A 314 -17.54 -16.57 -6.27
N MET A 315 -17.46 -17.21 -5.11
CA MET A 315 -18.65 -17.47 -4.27
C MET A 315 -19.21 -16.20 -3.63
N TYR A 316 -18.32 -15.28 -3.23
CA TYR A 316 -18.67 -14.09 -2.47
C TYR A 316 -18.08 -12.80 -3.07
N PRO A 317 -18.41 -12.43 -4.33
CA PRO A 317 -17.91 -11.22 -4.94
C PRO A 317 -18.45 -9.99 -4.17
N PRO A 318 -17.58 -9.09 -3.64
CA PRO A 318 -18.03 -7.93 -2.88
C PRO A 318 -19.00 -7.03 -3.67
N VAL A 319 -18.81 -6.97 -4.99
CA VAL A 319 -19.69 -6.26 -5.93
C VAL A 319 -20.44 -7.29 -6.77
N VAL A 320 -21.74 -7.45 -6.51
CA VAL A 320 -22.58 -8.48 -7.16
C VAL A 320 -22.98 -8.16 -8.60
N ARG A 321 -22.88 -6.89 -9.00
CA ARG A 321 -23.15 -6.40 -10.36
C ARG A 321 -22.38 -5.13 -10.66
N THR A 322 -22.04 -4.91 -11.92
CA THR A 322 -21.46 -3.64 -12.38
C THR A 322 -22.26 -3.08 -13.56
N ASN A 323 -22.28 -1.76 -13.70
CA ASN A 323 -23.08 -1.08 -14.73
C ASN A 323 -22.19 -0.26 -15.68
N ARG A 324 -22.66 -0.06 -16.90
CA ARG A 324 -22.10 0.87 -17.90
C ARG A 324 -23.25 1.68 -18.51
N LEU A 325 -23.09 2.99 -18.58
CA LEU A 325 -24.04 3.87 -19.26
C LEU A 325 -23.70 3.91 -20.75
N CYS A 326 -24.70 3.70 -21.60
CA CYS A 326 -24.61 3.91 -23.04
C CYS A 326 -24.65 5.41 -23.34
N THR A 327 -23.59 5.96 -23.92
CA THR A 327 -23.45 7.41 -24.18
C THR A 327 -23.79 7.83 -25.60
N SER A 328 -24.02 6.86 -26.49
CA SER A 328 -24.36 7.07 -27.90
C SER A 328 -25.10 5.85 -28.43
N ASP A 329 -26.03 6.06 -29.34
CA ASP A 329 -26.81 4.98 -29.96
C ASP A 329 -25.86 3.98 -30.66
N VAL A 330 -26.02 2.69 -30.34
CA VAL A 330 -25.13 1.62 -30.82
C VAL A 330 -25.91 0.31 -30.96
N THR A 331 -25.46 -0.56 -31.89
CA THR A 331 -25.99 -1.92 -32.01
C THR A 331 -24.95 -2.92 -31.53
N ILE A 332 -25.30 -3.78 -30.56
CA ILE A 332 -24.43 -4.81 -29.99
C ILE A 332 -25.07 -6.17 -30.26
N ASN A 333 -24.42 -7.03 -31.07
CA ASN A 333 -24.95 -8.34 -31.45
C ASN A 333 -26.41 -8.30 -31.96
N GLY A 334 -26.76 -7.27 -32.74
CA GLY A 334 -28.11 -7.05 -33.25
C GLY A 334 -29.08 -6.40 -32.26
N ILE A 335 -28.66 -6.09 -31.03
CA ILE A 335 -29.46 -5.38 -30.02
C ILE A 335 -29.18 -3.87 -30.12
N GLU A 336 -30.20 -3.08 -30.43
CA GLU A 336 -30.12 -1.63 -30.43
C GLU A 336 -30.13 -1.08 -28.98
N MET A 337 -29.05 -0.40 -28.59
CA MET A 337 -28.93 0.32 -27.34
C MET A 337 -28.94 1.83 -27.64
N ARG A 338 -29.90 2.54 -27.02
CA ARG A 338 -29.99 4.00 -27.15
C ARG A 338 -29.16 4.69 -26.07
N THR A 339 -28.79 5.93 -26.35
CA THR A 339 -28.19 6.84 -25.37
C THR A 339 -29.03 6.88 -24.10
N GLY A 340 -28.40 6.68 -22.95
CA GLY A 340 -29.07 6.59 -21.64
C GLY A 340 -29.39 5.17 -21.18
N CYS A 341 -29.37 4.16 -22.06
CA CYS A 341 -29.53 2.76 -21.64
C CYS A 341 -28.37 2.31 -20.73
N ILE A 342 -28.66 1.42 -19.78
CA ILE A 342 -27.65 0.85 -18.88
C ILE A 342 -27.40 -0.60 -19.27
N PHE A 343 -26.14 -0.94 -19.56
CA PHE A 343 -25.68 -2.32 -19.63
C PHE A 343 -25.27 -2.78 -18.22
N THR A 344 -25.73 -3.95 -17.81
CA THR A 344 -25.40 -4.53 -16.50
C THR A 344 -24.69 -5.86 -16.68
N LEU A 345 -23.54 -6.01 -16.02
CA LEU A 345 -22.82 -7.27 -15.87
C LEU A 345 -23.21 -7.91 -14.53
N PRO A 346 -23.97 -9.03 -14.53
CA PRO A 346 -24.42 -9.68 -13.30
C PRO A 346 -23.33 -10.63 -12.75
N VAL A 347 -22.29 -10.06 -12.15
CA VAL A 347 -21.09 -10.77 -11.64
C VAL A 347 -21.46 -12.05 -10.88
N ARG A 348 -22.31 -11.96 -9.86
CA ARG A 348 -22.68 -13.13 -9.05
C ARG A 348 -23.42 -14.21 -9.86
N ALA A 349 -24.28 -13.82 -10.81
CA ALA A 349 -25.04 -14.78 -11.59
C ALA A 349 -24.13 -15.60 -12.52
N ILE A 350 -23.15 -14.94 -13.14
CA ILE A 350 -22.13 -15.61 -13.97
C ILE A 350 -21.30 -16.55 -13.10
N HIS A 351 -20.87 -16.10 -11.93
CA HIS A 351 -20.07 -16.88 -10.98
C HIS A 351 -20.80 -18.11 -10.42
N TYR A 352 -22.13 -18.10 -10.40
CA TYR A 352 -22.97 -19.23 -9.97
C TYR A 352 -23.63 -19.98 -11.13
N SER A 353 -23.26 -19.68 -12.38
CA SER A 353 -23.81 -20.39 -13.53
C SER A 353 -23.24 -21.81 -13.60
N GLU A 354 -24.11 -22.82 -13.58
CA GLU A 354 -23.72 -24.23 -13.77
C GLU A 354 -23.08 -24.48 -15.14
N GLU A 355 -23.34 -23.61 -16.12
CA GLU A 355 -22.70 -23.64 -17.44
C GLU A 355 -21.17 -23.48 -17.34
N PHE A 356 -20.70 -22.62 -16.42
CA PHE A 356 -19.28 -22.31 -16.27
C PHE A 356 -18.65 -22.98 -15.05
N TYR A 357 -19.45 -23.26 -14.01
CA TYR A 357 -19.01 -23.79 -12.73
C TYR A 357 -19.91 -24.95 -12.30
N PRO A 358 -19.55 -26.21 -12.61
CA PRO A 358 -20.31 -27.38 -12.16
C PRO A 358 -20.39 -27.42 -10.63
N SER A 359 -21.57 -27.62 -10.05
CA SER A 359 -21.82 -27.53 -8.60
C SER A 359 -21.34 -26.19 -7.99
N PRO A 360 -21.90 -25.06 -8.42
CA PRO A 360 -21.38 -23.72 -8.11
C PRO A 360 -21.51 -23.32 -6.63
N GLU A 361 -22.31 -24.04 -5.85
CA GLU A 361 -22.49 -23.85 -4.40
C GLU A 361 -21.37 -24.52 -3.58
N VAL A 362 -20.56 -25.40 -4.19
CA VAL A 362 -19.45 -26.10 -3.52
C VAL A 362 -18.19 -25.26 -3.61
N PHE A 363 -17.56 -25.01 -2.46
CA PHE A 363 -16.25 -24.36 -2.38
C PHE A 363 -15.17 -25.34 -2.85
N ASP A 364 -14.63 -25.09 -4.05
CA ASP A 364 -13.62 -25.94 -4.68
C ASP A 364 -12.43 -25.11 -5.22
N PRO A 365 -11.31 -25.03 -4.48
CA PRO A 365 -10.10 -24.36 -4.94
C PRO A 365 -9.49 -24.96 -6.22
N GLU A 366 -9.69 -26.24 -6.50
CA GLU A 366 -9.07 -26.93 -7.65
C GLU A 366 -9.59 -26.39 -9.00
N ARG A 367 -10.72 -25.68 -8.99
CA ARG A 367 -11.19 -24.89 -10.14
C ARG A 367 -10.13 -23.91 -10.62
N TRP A 368 -9.22 -23.46 -9.76
CA TRP A 368 -8.24 -22.40 -10.05
C TRP A 368 -6.82 -22.91 -10.28
N THR A 369 -6.66 -24.20 -10.57
CA THR A 369 -5.42 -24.72 -11.17
C THR A 369 -5.11 -23.98 -12.47
N THR A 370 -3.83 -23.95 -12.86
CA THR A 370 -3.37 -23.25 -14.07
C THR A 370 -4.15 -23.74 -15.29
N GLU A 371 -4.29 -25.06 -15.42
CA GLU A 371 -4.97 -25.73 -16.51
C GLU A 371 -6.46 -25.40 -16.55
N ALA A 372 -7.15 -25.51 -15.40
CA ALA A 372 -8.59 -25.24 -15.32
C ALA A 372 -8.92 -23.75 -15.52
N ARG A 373 -8.02 -22.85 -15.10
CA ARG A 373 -8.16 -21.41 -15.33
C ARG A 373 -7.99 -21.07 -16.81
N SER A 374 -6.97 -21.64 -17.47
CA SER A 374 -6.71 -21.41 -18.89
C SER A 374 -7.77 -21.99 -19.81
N SER A 375 -8.53 -23.00 -19.36
CA SER A 375 -9.60 -23.62 -20.14
C SER A 375 -10.93 -22.88 -20.12
N ARG A 376 -11.07 -21.81 -19.32
CA ARG A 376 -12.31 -21.03 -19.20
C ARG A 376 -12.14 -19.63 -19.75
N ASP A 377 -13.21 -19.06 -20.28
CA ASP A 377 -13.22 -17.68 -20.75
C ASP A 377 -13.01 -16.72 -19.55
N PRO A 378 -12.07 -15.75 -19.62
CA PRO A 378 -11.83 -14.81 -18.54
C PRO A 378 -13.07 -14.02 -18.09
N LEU A 379 -14.04 -13.79 -18.98
CA LEU A 379 -15.29 -13.10 -18.67
C LEU A 379 -16.23 -13.91 -17.76
N THR A 380 -15.98 -15.21 -17.57
CA THR A 380 -16.73 -16.00 -16.59
C THR A 380 -16.26 -15.76 -15.15
N TYR A 381 -15.10 -15.11 -14.96
CA TYR A 381 -14.56 -14.78 -13.65
C TYR A 381 -14.17 -13.30 -13.52
N VAL A 382 -15.14 -12.47 -13.13
CA VAL A 382 -15.01 -11.01 -13.08
C VAL A 382 -15.24 -10.38 -11.69
N PRO A 383 -14.64 -10.88 -10.58
CA PRO A 383 -14.85 -10.30 -9.24
C PRO A 383 -14.30 -8.87 -9.11
N PHE A 384 -13.34 -8.50 -9.95
CA PHE A 384 -12.76 -7.16 -10.04
C PHE A 384 -13.22 -6.39 -11.28
N GLY A 385 -14.28 -6.86 -11.96
CA GLY A 385 -14.70 -6.35 -13.27
C GLY A 385 -13.74 -6.75 -14.39
N TYR A 386 -13.93 -6.16 -15.57
CA TYR A 386 -13.14 -6.45 -16.77
C TYR A 386 -12.97 -5.19 -17.65
N GLY A 387 -11.90 -5.19 -18.46
CA GLY A 387 -11.54 -4.09 -19.36
C GLY A 387 -11.00 -2.84 -18.65
N PRO A 388 -10.92 -1.68 -19.34
CA PRO A 388 -10.29 -0.44 -18.84
C PRO A 388 -10.94 0.20 -17.60
N ARG A 389 -12.12 -0.29 -17.21
CA ARG A 389 -12.86 0.13 -16.01
C ARG A 389 -12.96 -1.01 -14.99
N ASN A 390 -11.99 -1.93 -15.00
CA ASN A 390 -11.81 -2.91 -13.93
C ASN A 390 -11.26 -2.22 -12.67
N CYS A 391 -11.14 -2.99 -11.59
CA CYS A 391 -10.61 -2.49 -10.33
C CYS A 391 -9.12 -2.15 -10.45
N ILE A 392 -8.79 -0.87 -10.41
CA ILE A 392 -7.41 -0.36 -10.35
C ILE A 392 -6.63 -0.95 -9.15
N GLY A 393 -7.33 -1.24 -8.06
CA GLY A 393 -6.75 -1.80 -6.83
C GLY A 393 -6.62 -3.33 -6.80
N MET A 394 -6.93 -4.04 -7.88
CA MET A 394 -6.97 -5.51 -7.89
C MET A 394 -5.67 -6.15 -7.36
N ARG A 395 -4.52 -5.74 -7.90
CA ARG A 395 -3.21 -6.30 -7.51
C ARG A 395 -2.87 -5.97 -6.05
N VAL A 396 -3.23 -4.78 -5.58
CA VAL A 396 -3.02 -4.35 -4.19
C VAL A 396 -3.90 -5.18 -3.25
N ALA A 397 -5.18 -5.36 -3.58
CA ALA A 397 -6.11 -6.17 -2.78
C ALA A 397 -5.64 -7.64 -2.68
N GLN A 398 -5.22 -8.24 -3.79
CA GLN A 398 -4.68 -9.60 -3.80
C GLN A 398 -3.44 -9.73 -2.91
N MET A 399 -2.53 -8.74 -2.96
CA MET A 399 -1.35 -8.70 -2.11
C MET A 399 -1.72 -8.58 -0.62
N GLN A 400 -2.61 -7.66 -0.27
CA GLN A 400 -3.10 -7.48 1.11
C GLN A 400 -3.71 -8.79 1.66
N MET A 401 -4.58 -9.46 0.87
CA MET A 401 -5.20 -10.73 1.27
C MET A 401 -4.14 -11.81 1.51
N LYS A 402 -3.19 -11.98 0.60
CA LYS A 402 -2.14 -13.00 0.74
C LYS A 402 -1.22 -12.72 1.93
N VAL A 403 -0.80 -11.46 2.15
CA VAL A 403 0.03 -11.08 3.31
C VAL A 403 -0.73 -11.33 4.62
N ALA A 404 -1.97 -10.86 4.73
CA ALA A 404 -2.78 -11.07 5.92
C ALA A 404 -2.98 -12.56 6.23
N LEU A 405 -3.34 -13.36 5.23
CA LEU A 405 -3.52 -14.81 5.39
C LEU A 405 -2.20 -15.50 5.77
N ALA A 406 -1.07 -15.10 5.17
CA ALA A 406 0.23 -15.66 5.54
C ALA A 406 0.58 -15.38 7.00
N HIS A 407 0.35 -14.17 7.50
CA HIS A 407 0.59 -13.84 8.92
C HIS A 407 -0.33 -14.59 9.88
N ILE A 408 -1.62 -14.73 9.52
CA ILE A 408 -2.63 -15.36 10.37
C ILE A 408 -2.45 -16.90 10.36
N LEU A 409 -2.45 -17.54 9.19
CA LEU A 409 -2.48 -19.00 9.05
C LEU A 409 -1.16 -19.68 9.44
N ARG A 410 -0.06 -18.93 9.52
CA ARG A 410 1.23 -19.45 10.04
C ARG A 410 1.27 -19.54 11.56
N ARG A 411 0.34 -18.88 12.26
CA ARG A 411 0.32 -18.79 13.74
C ARG A 411 -0.88 -19.48 14.35
N TYR A 412 -2.01 -19.54 13.62
CA TYR A 412 -3.26 -20.01 14.16
C TYR A 412 -3.93 -21.02 13.23
N GLU A 413 -4.51 -22.04 13.83
CA GLU A 413 -5.60 -22.82 13.27
C GLU A 413 -6.91 -22.07 13.59
N LEU A 414 -7.75 -21.85 12.57
CA LEU A 414 -9.05 -21.18 12.72
C LEU A 414 -10.14 -22.24 12.77
N ARG A 415 -10.95 -22.22 13.82
CA ARG A 415 -12.16 -23.03 13.94
C ARG A 415 -13.40 -22.14 13.99
N PRO A 416 -14.55 -22.60 13.48
CA PRO A 416 -15.81 -21.91 13.66
C PRO A 416 -16.09 -21.59 15.14
N GLY A 417 -16.58 -20.39 15.43
CA GLY A 417 -17.16 -20.09 16.74
C GLY A 417 -18.47 -20.84 16.99
N GLU A 418 -18.98 -20.78 18.22
CA GLU A 418 -20.21 -21.49 18.62
C GLU A 418 -21.46 -21.04 17.85
N VAL A 419 -21.45 -19.83 17.27
CA VAL A 419 -22.56 -19.24 16.52
C VAL A 419 -22.15 -19.10 15.05
N LEU A 420 -22.21 -20.19 14.29
CA LEU A 420 -22.06 -20.18 12.83
C LEU A 420 -23.20 -20.99 12.20
N ASP A 421 -24.28 -20.30 11.83
CA ASP A 421 -25.37 -20.90 11.06
C ASP A 421 -24.91 -21.15 9.62
N LEU A 422 -24.86 -22.43 9.23
CA LEU A 422 -24.61 -22.86 7.85
C LEU A 422 -25.91 -23.31 7.18
N PRO A 423 -26.20 -22.88 5.93
CA PRO A 423 -25.37 -22.01 5.09
C PRO A 423 -25.37 -20.55 5.56
N LEU A 424 -24.28 -19.83 5.26
CA LEU A 424 -24.12 -18.42 5.64
C LEU A 424 -25.24 -17.56 5.04
N ARG A 425 -25.88 -16.74 5.88
CA ARG A 425 -26.87 -15.76 5.42
C ARG A 425 -26.15 -14.53 4.86
N ILE A 426 -26.38 -14.25 3.59
CA ILE A 426 -25.69 -13.17 2.85
C ILE A 426 -26.64 -11.99 2.61
N ASN A 427 -26.15 -10.79 2.91
CA ASN A 427 -26.74 -9.52 2.51
C ASN A 427 -26.03 -9.00 1.26
N THR A 428 -26.80 -8.69 0.22
CA THR A 428 -26.29 -8.13 -1.05
C THR A 428 -26.68 -6.67 -1.27
N VAL A 429 -27.18 -5.99 -0.23
CA VAL A 429 -27.49 -4.55 -0.24
C VAL A 429 -26.20 -3.78 -0.01
N GLY A 430 -25.82 -2.95 -0.98
CA GLY A 430 -24.49 -2.33 -1.00
C GLY A 430 -23.44 -3.36 -1.39
N SER A 431 -22.41 -3.52 -0.57
CA SER A 431 -21.43 -4.60 -0.73
C SER A 431 -21.95 -5.93 -0.18
N MET A 432 -21.60 -7.05 -0.83
CA MET A 432 -21.87 -8.37 -0.30
C MET A 432 -21.21 -8.54 1.08
N ARG A 433 -21.99 -8.99 2.07
CA ARG A 433 -21.50 -9.27 3.43
C ARG A 433 -22.38 -10.31 4.12
N THR A 434 -21.88 -10.93 5.18
CA THR A 434 -22.73 -11.75 6.04
C THR A 434 -23.72 -10.89 6.82
N VAL A 435 -24.95 -11.39 6.98
CA VAL A 435 -25.96 -10.79 7.86
C VAL A 435 -25.48 -10.86 9.30
N ASP A 436 -25.05 -12.05 9.70
CA ASP A 436 -24.56 -12.34 11.05
C ASP A 436 -23.08 -11.98 11.18
N GLU A 437 -22.67 -11.71 12.42
CA GLU A 437 -21.26 -11.55 12.76
C GLU A 437 -20.54 -12.89 12.65
N LEU A 438 -19.43 -12.92 11.90
CA LEU A 438 -18.57 -14.10 11.84
C LEU A 438 -17.63 -14.10 13.02
N SER A 439 -17.67 -15.18 13.81
CA SER A 439 -16.72 -15.42 14.89
C SER A 439 -15.90 -16.68 14.66
N VAL A 440 -14.64 -16.66 15.07
CA VAL A 440 -13.73 -17.82 14.99
C VAL A 440 -13.04 -18.03 16.32
N ILE A 441 -12.75 -19.29 16.65
CA ILE A 441 -11.87 -19.68 17.74
C ILE A 441 -10.49 -19.90 17.15
N LEU A 442 -9.47 -19.30 17.78
CA LEU A 442 -8.08 -19.47 17.37
C LEU A 442 -7.42 -20.53 18.25
N THR A 443 -6.56 -21.35 17.66
CA THR A 443 -5.66 -22.25 18.38
C THR A 443 -4.26 -22.07 17.81
N ARG A 444 -3.27 -21.81 18.67
CA ARG A 444 -1.90 -21.61 18.24
C ARG A 444 -1.32 -22.90 17.63
N THR A 445 -0.71 -22.80 16.45
CA THR A 445 -0.06 -23.93 15.73
C THR A 445 1.34 -24.21 16.20
#